data_AF-A0A2V6X1U8-F1
#
_entry.id   AF-A0A2V6X1U8-F1
#
_cell.length_a   1.000
_cell.length_b   1.000
_cell.length_c   1.000
_cell.angle_alpha   90.00
_cell.angle_beta   90.00
_cell.angle_gamma   90.00
#
_symmetry.space_group_name_H-M   'P 1'
#
loop_
_entity.id
_entity.type
_entity.pdbx_description
1 polymer ?
#
loop_
_entity_poly.entity_id
_entity_poly.type
_entity_poly.pdbx_seq_one_letter_code
_entity_poly.pdbx_strand_id
1 'polypeptide(L)'
;VAQGATRTLKALSLGGVAYTWEAERNYPKAVEAFKTALTGIGPKDFYYEELLLGLGRTQELAGQKAEAIATYRRALSELTQSRRAEEIRARLAALGA
;
A
#
# COMPACT_ATOMS: atom_id res chain seq x y z
N VAL A 1 -9.97 12.41 -22.39
CA VAL A 1 -8.82 12.92 -21.59
C VAL A 1 -9.16 13.14 -20.10
N ALA A 2 -10.41 13.39 -19.70
CA ALA A 2 -10.76 13.67 -18.29
C ALA A 2 -10.68 12.48 -17.29
N GLN A 3 -10.86 11.23 -17.73
CA GLN A 3 -10.94 10.06 -16.82
C GLN A 3 -9.63 9.77 -16.05
N GLY A 4 -8.47 10.04 -16.64
CA GLY A 4 -7.17 9.80 -16.00
C GLY A 4 -6.88 10.74 -14.83
N ALA A 5 -7.26 12.02 -14.97
CA ALA A 5 -7.13 13.02 -13.91
C ALA A 5 -8.03 12.70 -12.72
N THR A 6 -9.28 12.26 -12.97
CA THR A 6 -10.21 11.84 -11.92
C THR A 6 -9.71 10.61 -11.16
N ARG A 7 -9.12 9.63 -11.84
CA ARG A 7 -8.54 8.44 -11.19
C ARG A 7 -7.34 8.79 -10.31
N THR A 8 -6.47 9.68 -10.78
CA THR A 8 -5.30 10.15 -10.03
C THR A 8 -5.69 10.91 -8.77
N LEU A 9 -6.64 11.86 -8.90
CA LEU A 9 -7.19 12.61 -7.76
C LEU A 9 -7.84 11.68 -6.73
N LYS A 10 -8.56 10.66 -7.18
CA LYS A 10 -9.18 9.66 -6.30
C LYS A 10 -8.12 8.86 -5.53
N ALA A 11 -7.06 8.38 -6.20
CA ALA A 11 -5.98 7.63 -5.56
C ALA A 11 -5.24 8.47 -4.50
N LEU A 12 -4.93 9.73 -4.82
CA LEU A 12 -4.30 10.67 -3.89
C LEU A 12 -5.20 10.97 -2.68
N SER A 13 -6.49 11.24 -2.92
CA SER A 13 -7.44 11.57 -1.85
C SER A 13 -7.63 10.40 -0.89
N LEU A 14 -7.84 9.19 -1.43
CA LEU A 14 -7.99 7.98 -0.62
C LEU A 14 -6.70 7.61 0.12
N GLY A 15 -5.55 7.78 -0.54
CA GLY A 15 -4.24 7.63 0.12
C GLY A 15 -4.06 8.62 1.26
N GLY A 16 -4.42 9.89 1.06
CA GLY A 16 -4.37 10.91 2.10
C GLY A 16 -5.23 10.55 3.33
N VAL A 17 -6.43 10.03 3.10
CA VAL A 17 -7.29 9.50 4.20
C VAL A 17 -6.60 8.34 4.91
N ALA A 18 -5.99 7.41 4.17
CA ALA A 18 -5.30 6.27 4.76
C ALA A 18 -4.11 6.70 5.63
N TYR A 19 -3.27 7.61 5.13
CA TYR A 19 -2.15 8.17 5.88
C TYR A 19 -2.61 9.00 7.09
N THR A 20 -3.76 9.67 7.01
CA THR A 20 -4.33 10.39 8.16
C THR A 20 -4.69 9.41 9.28
N TRP A 21 -5.38 8.31 8.96
CA TRP A 21 -5.69 7.28 9.95
C TRP A 21 -4.45 6.59 10.51
N GLU A 22 -3.42 6.39 9.68
CA GLU A 22 -2.15 5.85 10.12
C GLU A 22 -1.44 6.78 11.12
N ALA A 23 -1.42 8.09 10.84
CA ALA A 23 -0.86 9.11 11.72
C ALA A 23 -1.59 9.19 13.07
N GLU A 24 -2.92 9.03 13.04
CA GLU A 24 -3.77 8.90 14.24
C GLU A 24 -3.63 7.55 14.96
N ARG A 25 -2.73 6.66 14.49
CA ARG A 25 -2.53 5.30 14.99
C ARG A 25 -3.78 4.43 14.97
N ASN A 26 -4.78 4.82 14.18
CA ASN A 26 -5.98 4.02 13.95
C ASN A 26 -5.72 3.05 12.79
N TYR A 27 -4.87 2.06 13.06
CA TYR A 27 -4.42 1.11 12.04
C TYR A 27 -5.56 0.31 11.38
N PRO A 28 -6.63 -0.12 12.08
CA PRO A 28 -7.75 -0.77 11.42
C PRO A 28 -8.38 0.09 10.32
N LYS A 29 -8.67 1.37 10.61
CA LYS A 29 -9.23 2.29 9.61
C LYS A 29 -8.24 2.62 8.49
N ALA A 30 -6.96 2.74 8.82
CA ALA A 30 -5.92 2.98 7.83
C ALA A 30 -5.81 1.81 6.83
N VAL A 31 -5.84 0.56 7.32
CA VAL A 31 -5.84 -0.64 6.47
C VAL A 31 -7.05 -0.65 5.54
N GLU A 32 -8.26 -0.35 6.04
CA GLU A 32 -9.47 -0.28 5.20
C GLU A 32 -9.39 0.84 4.15
N ALA A 33 -8.87 2.00 4.53
CA ALA A 33 -8.68 3.11 3.62
C ALA A 33 -7.66 2.79 2.51
N PHE A 34 -6.53 2.16 2.84
CA PHE A 34 -5.55 1.70 1.84
C PHE A 34 -6.15 0.64 0.90
N LYS A 35 -6.89 -0.34 1.42
CA LYS A 35 -7.60 -1.34 0.58
C LYS A 35 -8.58 -0.67 -0.39
N THR A 36 -9.31 0.34 0.09
CA THR A 36 -10.23 1.14 -0.73
C THR A 36 -9.47 1.94 -1.80
N ALA A 37 -8.33 2.54 -1.44
CA ALA A 37 -7.46 3.27 -2.38
C ALA A 37 -6.92 2.37 -3.50
N LEU A 38 -6.62 1.11 -3.19
CA LEU A 38 -6.14 0.11 -4.15
C LEU A 38 -7.25 -0.48 -5.03
N THR A 39 -8.52 -0.19 -4.76
CA THR A 39 -9.64 -0.76 -5.54
C THR A 39 -9.73 -0.11 -6.92
N GLY A 40 -9.54 -0.92 -7.96
CA GLY A 40 -9.66 -0.48 -9.36
C GLY A 40 -8.43 0.25 -9.91
N ILE A 41 -7.29 0.16 -9.23
CA ILE A 41 -5.97 0.58 -9.71
C ILE A 41 -5.00 -0.60 -9.67
N GLY A 42 -3.98 -0.59 -10.52
CA GLY A 42 -3.00 -1.67 -10.65
C GLY A 42 -1.56 -1.18 -10.79
N PRO A 43 -0.61 -2.10 -11.03
CA PRO A 43 0.84 -1.84 -10.95
C PRO A 43 1.39 -0.77 -11.90
N LYS A 44 0.64 -0.43 -12.96
CA LYS A 44 1.00 0.62 -13.92
C LYS A 44 0.30 1.95 -13.63
N ASP A 45 -0.68 1.97 -12.73
CA ASP A 45 -1.37 3.19 -12.34
C ASP A 45 -0.48 4.00 -11.39
N PHE A 46 -0.59 5.32 -11.51
CA PHE A 46 0.07 6.25 -10.61
C PHE A 46 -0.28 5.94 -9.15
N TYR A 47 0.72 6.04 -8.26
CA TYR A 47 0.57 5.90 -6.81
C TYR A 47 0.26 4.48 -6.30
N TYR A 48 0.11 3.49 -7.19
CA TYR A 48 -0.18 2.12 -6.79
C TYR A 48 0.89 1.54 -5.86
N GLU A 49 2.16 1.69 -6.21
CA GLU A 49 3.29 1.23 -5.39
C GLU A 49 3.27 1.87 -3.99
N GLU A 50 3.09 3.19 -3.90
CA GLU A 50 3.02 3.89 -2.62
C GLU A 50 1.87 3.38 -1.75
N LEU A 51 0.68 3.18 -2.33
CA LEU A 51 -0.49 2.69 -1.61
C LEU A 51 -0.32 1.24 -1.15
N LEU A 52 0.30 0.40 -1.98
CA LEU A 52 0.52 -1.01 -1.65
C LEU A 52 1.56 -1.16 -0.53
N LEU A 53 2.63 -0.35 -0.54
CA LEU A 53 3.61 -0.33 0.53
C LEU A 53 3.07 0.31 1.81
N GLY A 54 2.27 1.38 1.68
CA GLY A 54 1.55 1.96 2.81
C GLY A 54 0.62 0.97 3.50
N LEU A 55 -0.09 0.13 2.72
CA LEU A 55 -0.89 -0.97 3.25
C LEU A 55 -0.03 -1.97 4.04
N GLY A 56 1.08 -2.44 3.46
CA GLY A 56 1.99 -3.39 4.11
C GLY A 56 2.51 -2.85 5.44
N ARG A 57 3.00 -1.61 5.44
CA ARG A 57 3.48 -0.92 6.65
C ARG A 57 2.39 -0.80 7.71
N THR A 58 1.19 -0.41 7.31
CA THR A 58 0.08 -0.25 8.26
C THR A 58 -0.36 -1.59 8.84
N GLN A 59 -0.32 -2.67 8.05
CA GLN A 59 -0.56 -4.03 8.54
C GLN A 59 0.50 -4.46 9.55
N GLU A 60 1.78 -4.13 9.35
CA GLU A 60 2.83 -4.34 10.36
C GLU A 60 2.51 -3.63 11.67
N LEU A 61 2.13 -2.34 11.59
CA LEU A 61 1.78 -1.52 12.75
C LEU A 61 0.51 -2.02 13.46
N ALA A 62 -0.43 -2.60 12.71
CA ALA A 62 -1.64 -3.24 13.22
C ALA A 62 -1.39 -4.62 13.88
N GLY A 63 -0.16 -5.16 13.78
CA GLY A 63 0.16 -6.53 14.22
C GLY A 63 -0.33 -7.63 13.26
N GLN A 64 -0.83 -7.26 12.09
CA GLN A 64 -1.34 -8.16 11.03
C GLN A 64 -0.19 -8.71 10.19
N LYS A 65 0.71 -9.48 10.81
CA LYS A 65 1.96 -9.93 10.18
C LYS A 65 1.73 -10.79 8.93
N ALA A 66 0.76 -11.71 8.97
CA ALA A 66 0.49 -12.60 7.83
C ALA A 66 0.01 -11.80 6.61
N GLU A 67 -0.86 -10.82 6.83
CA GLU A 67 -1.36 -9.93 5.79
C GLU A 67 -0.27 -9.01 5.25
N ALA A 68 0.60 -8.48 6.12
CA ALA A 68 1.76 -7.67 5.71
C ALA A 68 2.70 -8.46 4.78
N ILE A 69 3.01 -9.72 5.15
CA ILE A 69 3.82 -10.62 4.32
C ILE A 69 3.17 -10.85 2.95
N ALA A 70 1.86 -11.11 2.92
CA ALA A 70 1.14 -11.30 1.67
C ALA A 70 1.18 -10.04 0.79
N THR A 71 1.00 -8.85 1.38
CA THR A 71 1.07 -7.56 0.68
C THR A 71 2.46 -7.29 0.11
N TYR A 72 3.52 -7.53 0.88
CA TYR A 72 4.90 -7.34 0.41
C TYR A 72 5.31 -8.35 -0.67
N ARG A 73 4.87 -9.61 -0.57
CA ARG A 73 5.07 -10.59 -1.65
C ARG A 73 4.35 -10.18 -2.91
N ARG A 74 3.12 -9.66 -2.80
CA ARG A 74 2.38 -9.08 -3.92
C ARG A 74 3.15 -7.92 -4.54
N ALA A 75 3.69 -7.01 -3.73
CA ALA A 75 4.49 -5.89 -4.21
C ALA A 75 5.73 -6.37 -5.01
N LEU A 76 6.48 -7.36 -4.53
CA LEU A 76 7.61 -7.92 -5.28
C LEU A 76 7.21 -8.63 -6.58
N SER A 77 6.05 -9.29 -6.58
CA SER A 77 5.54 -9.98 -7.77
C SER A 77 5.02 -9.03 -8.83
N GLU A 78 4.36 -7.95 -8.42
CA GLU A 78 3.70 -7.02 -9.33
C GLU A 78 4.59 -5.85 -9.75
N LEU A 79 5.56 -5.45 -8.90
CA LEU A 79 6.45 -4.30 -9.09
C LEU A 79 7.89 -4.77 -9.33
N THR A 80 8.08 -5.59 -10.35
CA THR A 80 9.38 -6.24 -10.67
C THR A 80 10.52 -5.27 -10.99
N GLN A 81 10.20 -4.01 -11.32
CA GLN A 81 11.15 -2.93 -11.63
C GLN A 81 11.24 -1.89 -10.51
N SER A 82 10.60 -2.13 -9.35
CA SER A 82 10.61 -1.19 -8.24
C SER A 82 12.01 -1.02 -7.67
N ARG A 83 12.41 0.23 -7.45
CA ARG A 83 13.64 0.57 -6.72
C ARG A 83 13.55 0.23 -5.22
N ARG A 84 12.34 0.00 -4.71
CA ARG A 84 12.06 -0.41 -3.34
C ARG A 84 12.06 -1.92 -3.16
N ALA A 85 12.39 -2.72 -4.18
CA ALA A 85 12.43 -4.17 -4.07
C ALA A 85 13.32 -4.65 -2.90
N GLU A 86 14.49 -4.04 -2.70
CA GLU A 86 15.36 -4.37 -1.56
C GLU A 86 14.75 -3.98 -0.21
N GLU A 87 14.07 -2.83 -0.15
CA GLU A 87 13.34 -2.41 1.05
C GLU A 87 12.24 -3.42 1.40
N ILE A 88 11.47 -3.85 0.40
CA ILE A 88 10.38 -4.83 0.58
C ILE A 88 10.93 -6.18 1.06
N ARG A 89 12.07 -6.62 0.50
CA ARG A 89 12.76 -7.85 0.96
C ARG A 89 13.24 -7.72 2.39
N ALA A 90 13.81 -6.58 2.78
CA ALA A 90 14.24 -6.32 4.15
C ALA A 90 13.05 -6.35 5.13
N ARG A 91 11.91 -5.79 4.73
CA ARG A 91 10.65 -5.85 5.51
C ARG A 91 10.14 -7.28 5.68
N LEU A 92 10.13 -8.07 4.60
CA LEU A 92 9.76 -9.49 4.67
C LEU A 92 10.69 -10.29 5.60
N ALA A 93 11.99 -10.07 5.51
CA ALA A 93 12.96 -10.72 6.39
C ALA A 93 12.72 -10.33 7.87
N ALA A 94 12.43 -9.06 8.15
CA ALA A 94 12.09 -8.60 9.50
C ALA A 94 10.77 -9.21 10.04
N LEU A 95 9.84 -9.57 9.15
CA LEU A 95 8.60 -10.27 9.48
C LEU A 95 8.77 -11.79 9.59
N GLY A 96 9.95 -12.33 9.24
CA GLY A 96 10.27 -13.76 9.29
C GLY A 96 9.81 -14.56 8.06
N ALA A 97 9.74 -13.93 6.89
CA ALA A 97 9.15 -14.48 5.66
C ALA A 97 10.08 -14.57 4.46
#